data_AF-A0A2J7V4K0-F1
#
_entry.id   AF-A0A2J7V4K0-F1
#
_cell.length_a   1.000
_cell.length_b   1.000
_cell.length_c   1.000
_cell.angle_alpha   90.00
_cell.angle_beta   90.00
_cell.angle_gamma   90.00
#
_symmetry.space_group_name_H-M   'P 1'
#
loop_
_entity.id
_entity.type
_entity.pdbx_description
1 polymer ?
#
loop_
_entity_poly.entity_id
_entity_poly.type
_entity_poly.pdbx_seq_one_letter_code
_entity_poly.pdbx_strand_id
1 'polypeptide(L)'
;MRPKINYLEIGLKVGDVITFKDGITTATIAGPHTVNYQGAESSLQRVSRRLMPELGDRGVESKRHWTFGGRLLADLYEEFHGDEE
;
A
#
# COMPACT_ATOMS: atom_id res chain seq x y z
N MET A 1 1.86 -7.60 -17.72
CA MET A 1 1.59 -6.38 -16.91
C MET A 1 0.86 -6.84 -15.68
N ARG A 2 1.39 -6.62 -14.47
CA ARG A 2 0.72 -7.08 -13.25
C ARG A 2 -0.40 -6.10 -12.88
N PRO A 3 -1.57 -6.59 -12.43
CA PRO A 3 -2.69 -5.73 -12.08
C PRO A 3 -2.33 -4.77 -10.94
N LYS A 4 -3.06 -3.65 -10.89
CA LYS A 4 -2.99 -2.75 -9.75
C LYS A 4 -3.46 -3.52 -8.51
N ILE A 5 -2.74 -3.37 -7.40
CA ILE A 5 -3.13 -3.99 -6.12
C ILE A 5 -4.57 -3.61 -5.76
N ASN A 6 -5.36 -4.63 -5.45
CA ASN A 6 -6.64 -4.50 -4.81
C ASN A 6 -6.49 -4.97 -3.36
N TYR A 7 -6.60 -4.05 -2.40
CA TYR A 7 -6.39 -4.35 -0.98
C TYR A 7 -7.39 -5.39 -0.46
N LEU A 8 -8.61 -5.39 -0.99
CA LEU A 8 -9.66 -6.31 -0.55
C LEU A 8 -9.42 -7.74 -1.07
N GLU A 9 -8.83 -7.89 -2.25
CA GLU A 9 -8.50 -9.20 -2.82
C GLU A 9 -7.35 -9.88 -2.06
N ILE A 10 -6.37 -9.10 -1.59
CA ILE A 10 -5.23 -9.61 -0.81
C ILE A 10 -5.53 -9.75 0.70
N GLY A 11 -6.81 -9.73 1.09
CA GLY A 11 -7.27 -10.03 2.43
C GLY A 11 -7.34 -8.87 3.43
N LEU A 12 -7.13 -7.62 3.01
CA LEU A 12 -7.36 -6.44 3.85
C LEU A 12 -8.82 -6.00 3.76
N LYS A 13 -9.27 -5.20 4.73
CA LYS A 13 -10.60 -4.56 4.75
C LYS A 13 -10.51 -3.05 4.90
N VAL A 14 -11.57 -2.35 4.51
CA VAL A 14 -11.71 -0.93 4.83
C VAL A 14 -11.63 -0.74 6.35
N GLY A 15 -10.84 0.24 6.78
CA GLY A 15 -10.54 0.47 8.19
C GLY A 15 -9.26 -0.19 8.69
N ASP A 16 -8.65 -1.13 7.94
CA ASP A 16 -7.35 -1.69 8.32
C ASP A 16 -6.25 -0.63 8.26
N VAL A 17 -5.31 -0.70 9.21
CA VAL A 17 -4.19 0.23 9.30
C VAL A 17 -2.94 -0.42 8.74
N ILE A 18 -2.29 0.29 7.82
CA ILE A 18 -0.98 -0.06 7.27
C ILE A 18 0.07 0.94 7.75
N THR A 19 1.29 0.45 7.94
CA THR A 19 2.41 1.23 8.46
C THR A 19 3.46 1.41 7.38
N PHE A 20 3.95 2.62 7.23
CA PHE A 20 5.05 2.94 6.32
C PHE A 20 6.37 2.37 6.88
N LYS A 21 7.38 2.23 6.02
CA LYS A 21 8.71 1.68 6.37
C LYS A 21 9.43 2.43 7.50
N ASP A 22 9.00 3.62 7.88
CA ASP A 22 9.53 4.37 9.03
C ASP A 22 9.02 3.84 10.39
N GLY A 23 8.02 2.95 10.39
CA GLY A 23 7.44 2.34 11.59
C GLY A 23 6.46 3.24 12.37
N ILE A 24 6.26 4.49 11.95
CA ILE A 24 5.47 5.49 12.70
C ILE A 24 4.33 6.04 11.84
N THR A 25 4.61 6.28 10.56
CA THR A 25 3.61 6.82 9.65
C THR A 25 2.61 5.74 9.29
N THR A 26 1.32 6.03 9.45
CA THR A 26 0.24 5.09 9.17
C THR A 26 -0.76 5.66 8.17
N ALA A 27 -1.45 4.76 7.47
CA ALA A 27 -2.59 5.07 6.61
C ALA A 27 -3.67 4.00 6.82
N THR A 28 -4.91 4.34 6.56
CA THR A 28 -6.05 3.44 6.72
C THR A 28 -6.58 3.03 5.35
N ILE A 29 -6.86 1.76 5.11
CA ILE A 29 -7.50 1.32 3.87
C ILE A 29 -8.89 1.98 3.79
N ALA A 30 -9.14 2.71 2.70
CA ALA A 30 -10.40 3.43 2.48
C ALA A 30 -11.26 2.76 1.40
N GLY A 31 -10.65 1.96 0.52
CA GLY A 31 -11.34 1.21 -0.52
C GLY A 31 -10.42 0.20 -1.20
N PRO A 32 -10.85 -0.41 -2.32
CA PRO A 32 -10.06 -1.41 -3.06
C PRO A 32 -8.69 -0.90 -3.51
N HIS A 33 -8.58 0.39 -3.80
CA HIS A 33 -7.36 0.99 -4.38
C HIS A 33 -6.97 2.32 -3.72
N THR A 34 -7.60 2.66 -2.60
CA THR A 34 -7.44 3.95 -1.92
C THR A 34 -7.20 3.76 -0.44
N VAL A 35 -6.52 4.75 0.15
CA VAL A 35 -6.23 4.85 1.57
C VAL A 35 -6.59 6.24 2.07
N ASN A 36 -7.04 6.33 3.30
CA ASN A 36 -7.13 7.57 4.04
C ASN A 36 -5.78 7.85 4.71
N TYR A 37 -5.20 8.99 4.38
CA TYR A 37 -3.98 9.47 5.01
C TYR A 37 -4.21 10.91 5.48
N GLN A 38 -4.04 11.15 6.77
CA GLN A 38 -4.27 12.47 7.40
C GLN A 38 -5.67 13.04 7.09
N GLY A 39 -6.71 12.19 7.09
CA GLY A 39 -8.10 12.59 6.84
C GLY A 39 -8.47 12.72 5.36
N ALA A 40 -7.54 12.55 4.42
CA ALA A 40 -7.80 12.64 2.99
C ALA A 40 -7.68 11.27 2.30
N GLU A 41 -8.72 10.87 1.57
CA GLU A 41 -8.68 9.68 0.73
C GLU A 41 -7.84 9.92 -0.54
N SER A 42 -6.89 9.03 -0.82
CA SER A 42 -6.09 9.07 -2.04
C SER A 42 -5.46 7.71 -2.36
N SER A 43 -4.72 7.60 -3.48
CA SER A 43 -3.95 6.39 -3.75
C SER A 43 -2.73 6.28 -2.85
N LEU A 44 -2.37 5.05 -2.46
CA LEU A 44 -1.17 4.80 -1.66
C LEU A 44 0.11 5.29 -2.35
N GLN A 45 0.14 5.29 -3.69
CA GLN A 45 1.22 5.88 -4.47
C GLN A 45 1.37 7.37 -4.23
N ARG A 46 0.27 8.13 -4.19
CA ARG A 46 0.29 9.56 -3.89
C ARG A 46 0.82 9.82 -2.48
N VAL A 47 0.39 9.02 -1.50
CA VAL A 47 0.90 9.12 -0.12
C VAL A 47 2.40 8.81 -0.08
N SER A 48 2.83 7.72 -0.72
CA SER A 48 4.24 7.30 -0.73
C SER A 48 5.16 8.34 -1.37
N ARG A 49 4.71 9.01 -2.45
CA ARG A 49 5.45 10.12 -3.07
C ARG A 49 5.62 11.32 -2.13
N ARG A 50 4.61 11.62 -1.30
CA ARG A 50 4.71 12.70 -0.30
C ARG A 50 5.72 12.37 0.81
N LEU A 51 5.85 11.09 1.16
CA LEU A 51 6.75 10.61 2.21
C LEU A 51 8.20 10.41 1.72
N MET A 52 8.42 10.31 0.41
CA MET A 52 9.74 10.12 -0.20
C MET A 52 10.00 11.19 -1.27
N PRO A 53 10.15 12.47 -0.88
CA PRO A 53 10.36 13.57 -1.82
C PRO A 53 11.63 13.41 -2.67
N GLU A 54 12.62 12.64 -2.20
CA GLU A 54 13.85 12.33 -2.92
C GLU A 54 13.65 11.55 -4.22
N LEU A 55 12.50 10.88 -4.37
CA LEU A 55 12.16 10.13 -5.58
C LEU A 55 11.62 11.03 -6.70
N GLY A 56 11.23 12.27 -6.41
CA GLY A 56 10.73 13.23 -7.40
C GLY A 56 9.57 12.67 -8.25
N ASP A 57 9.73 12.70 -9.57
CA ASP A 57 8.75 12.18 -10.55
C ASP A 57 8.94 10.71 -10.92
N ARG A 58 9.84 10.00 -10.25
CA ARG A 58 10.00 8.56 -10.47
C ARG A 58 8.77 7.82 -9.93
N GLY A 59 8.41 6.73 -10.62
CA GLY A 59 7.36 5.83 -10.17
C GLY A 59 7.73 5.23 -8.81
N VAL A 60 6.79 5.28 -7.84
CA VAL A 60 6.95 4.65 -6.53
C VAL A 60 6.21 3.33 -6.50
N GLU A 61 6.92 2.26 -6.16
CA GLU A 61 6.34 0.94 -5.93
C GLU A 61 5.90 0.82 -4.47
N SER A 62 4.79 1.47 -4.13
CA SER A 62 4.32 1.61 -2.74
C SER A 62 4.20 0.30 -1.98
N LYS A 63 3.86 -0.81 -2.65
CA LYS A 63 3.72 -2.13 -2.00
C LYS A 63 4.95 -2.55 -1.18
N ARG A 64 6.16 -2.13 -1.59
CA ARG A 64 7.43 -2.46 -0.93
C ARG A 64 7.77 -1.56 0.26
N HIS A 65 6.94 -0.56 0.55
CA HIS A 65 7.22 0.43 1.59
C HIS A 65 6.16 0.47 2.68
N TRP A 66 5.15 -0.39 2.59
CA TRP A 66 4.04 -0.44 3.54
C TRP A 66 3.83 -1.86 4.03
N THR A 67 3.53 -1.98 5.31
CA THR A 67 3.28 -3.25 5.98
C THR A 67 1.88 -3.29 6.60
N PHE A 68 1.30 -4.49 6.66
CA PHE A 68 0.09 -4.80 7.41
C PHE A 68 0.42 -5.89 8.42
N GLY A 69 0.25 -5.61 9.71
CA GLY A 69 0.61 -6.56 10.78
C GLY A 69 2.06 -7.03 10.72
N GLY A 70 2.98 -6.18 10.26
CA GLY A 70 4.41 -6.51 10.11
C GLY A 70 4.79 -7.21 8.79
N ARG A 71 3.82 -7.58 7.93
CA ARG A 71 4.07 -8.20 6.61
C ARG A 71 4.02 -7.16 5.50
N LEU A 72 4.88 -7.23 4.49
CA LEU A 72 4.86 -6.27 3.38
C LEU A 72 3.61 -6.46 2.52
N LEU A 73 3.02 -5.36 2.05
CA LEU A 73 1.94 -5.42 1.06
C LEU A 73 2.40 -6.04 -0.27
N ALA A 74 3.70 -5.96 -0.58
CA ALA A 74 4.29 -6.67 -1.70
C ALA A 74 4.17 -8.19 -1.49
N ASP A 75 4.55 -8.72 -0.33
CA ASP A 75 4.49 -10.16 -0.05
C ASP A 75 3.04 -10.66 -0.12
N LEU A 76 2.08 -9.94 0.49
CA LEU A 76 0.65 -10.29 0.42
C LEU A 76 0.12 -10.31 -1.01
N TYR A 77 0.58 -9.37 -1.84
CA TYR A 77 0.22 -9.29 -3.25
C TYR A 77 0.84 -10.42 -4.06
N GLU A 78 2.11 -10.74 -3.80
CA GLU A 78 2.80 -11.84 -4.45
C GLU A 78 2.23 -13.19 -4.03
N GLU A 79 1.77 -13.39 -2.79
CA GLU A 79 1.07 -14.62 -2.38
C GLU A 79 -0.24 -14.79 -3.15
N PHE A 80 -1.06 -13.74 -3.23
CA PHE A 80 -2.34 -13.81 -3.93
C PHE A 80 -2.22 -14.06 -5.44
N HIS A 81 -1.13 -13.60 -6.08
CA HIS A 81 -0.90 -13.75 -7.53
C HIS A 81 0.18 -14.77 -7.89
N GLY A 82 0.94 -15.25 -6.93
CA GLY A 82 2.09 -16.14 -7.09
C GLY A 82 1.73 -17.62 -6.97
N ASP A 83 0.51 -17.94 -6.51
CA ASP A 83 -0.10 -19.27 -6.59
C ASP A 83 -0.57 -19.63 -8.03
N GLU A 84 -0.01 -18.98 -9.05
CA GLU A 84 -0.07 -19.43 -10.47
C GLU A 84 1.28 -20.02 -10.87
N GLU A 85 1.65 -21.19 -10.33
CA GLU A 85 2.63 -22.12 -10.93
C GLU A 85 2.16 -23.58 -10.82
#